data_AF-A0A662EW76-F1
#
_entry.id   AF-A0A662EW76-F1
#
_cell.length_a   1.000
_cell.length_b   1.000
_cell.length_c   1.000
_cell.angle_alpha   90.00
_cell.angle_beta   90.00
_cell.angle_gamma   90.00
#
_symmetry.space_group_name_H-M   'P 1'
#
loop_
_entity.id
_entity.type
_entity.pdbx_description
1 polymer ?
#
loop_
_entity_poly.entity_id
_entity_poly.type
_entity_poly.pdbx_seq_one_letter_code
_entity_poly.pdbx_strand_id
1 'polypeptide(L)' 'MEVLRRGIEEIRSRSDGVLLAEGSRDFMRVYKRTGQPCPVCGGRIAEIRYAQKRTYYCPNCQSKGRAIPDRRSWMKR' A
#
# COMPACT_ATOMS: atom_id res chain seq x y z
N MET A 1 -0.12 7.60 16.00
CA MET A 1 0.05 8.48 14.82
C MET A 1 1.45 8.38 14.20
N GLU A 2 2.10 7.21 14.17
CA GLU A 2 3.48 7.10 13.68
C GLU A 2 3.59 7.22 12.14
N VAL A 3 2.69 6.53 11.41
CA VAL A 3 2.76 6.43 9.95
C VAL A 3 2.60 7.79 9.27
N LEU A 4 1.64 8.61 9.72
CA LEU A 4 1.41 9.94 9.14
C LEU A 4 2.58 10.89 9.40
N ARG A 5 3.14 10.89 10.62
CA ARG A 5 4.30 11.70 10.97
C ARG A 5 5.50 11.38 10.08
N ARG A 6 5.85 10.08 9.99
CA ARG A 6 6.95 9.61 9.13
C ARG A 6 6.72 9.95 7.66
N GLY A 7 5.47 9.82 7.19
CA GLY A 7 5.13 10.17 5.80
C GLY A 7 5.30 11.66 5.50
N ILE A 8 4.91 12.55 6.41
CA ILE A 8 5.12 14.00 6.26
C ILE A 8 6.61 14.33 6.23
N GLU A 9 7.40 13.75 7.14
CA GLU A 9 8.85 13.95 7.20
C GLU A 9 9.54 13.51 5.90
N GLU A 10 9.21 12.32 5.40
CA GLU A 10 9.79 11.78 4.17
C GLU A 10 9.39 12.59 2.92
N ILE A 11 8.14 13.10 2.88
CA ILE A 11 7.72 13.95 1.76
C ILE A 11 8.48 15.27 1.80
N ARG A 12 8.55 15.92 2.98
CA ARG A 12 9.27 17.20 3.15
C ARG A 12 10.75 17.08 2.79
N SER A 13 11.42 15.99 3.16
CA SER A 13 12.84 15.77 2.88
C SER A 13 13.14 15.59 1.39
N ARG A 14 12.19 15.04 0.62
CA ARG A 14 12.35 14.79 -0.82
C ARG A 14 11.96 15.96 -1.71
N SER A 15 11.24 16.93 -1.16
CA SER A 15 10.58 17.97 -1.94
C SER A 15 11.04 19.38 -1.57
N ASP A 16 12.15 19.50 -0.84
CA ASP A 16 12.69 20.77 -0.32
C ASP A 16 11.61 21.61 0.39
N GLY A 17 10.68 20.95 1.09
CA GLY A 17 9.57 21.59 1.78
C GLY A 17 8.35 21.93 0.92
N VAL A 18 8.38 21.75 -0.40
CA VAL A 18 7.23 21.97 -1.30
C VAL A 18 6.37 20.71 -1.35
N LEU A 19 5.12 20.76 -0.88
CA LEU A 19 4.23 19.61 -0.96
C LEU A 19 3.78 19.39 -2.42
N LEU A 20 4.50 18.53 -3.15
CA LEU A 20 4.14 18.17 -4.52
C LEU A 20 2.94 17.21 -4.53
N ALA A 21 1.89 17.55 -5.28
CA ALA A 21 0.75 16.66 -5.51
C ALA A 21 1.19 15.31 -6.12
N GLU A 22 2.19 15.35 -7.00
CA GLU A 22 2.72 14.23 -7.77
C GLU A 22 4.05 13.65 -7.23
N GLY A 23 4.40 13.89 -5.96
CA GLY A 23 5.61 13.32 -5.37
C GLY A 23 5.61 11.78 -5.33
N SER A 24 6.78 11.16 -5.58
CA SER A 24 6.95 9.71 -5.44
C SER A 24 6.64 9.25 -4.01
N ARG A 25 5.83 8.19 -3.90
CA ARG A 25 5.45 7.56 -2.62
C ARG A 25 5.98 6.13 -2.52
N ASP A 26 7.10 5.85 -3.20
CA ASP A 26 7.74 4.53 -3.21
C ASP A 26 8.22 4.08 -1.81
N PHE A 27 8.44 4.99 -0.86
CA PHE A 27 8.80 4.67 0.52
C PHE A 27 7.69 3.91 1.29
N MET A 28 6.47 3.88 0.76
CA MET A 28 5.39 3.12 1.37
C MET A 28 5.63 1.61 1.25
N ARG A 29 5.36 0.89 2.35
CA ARG A 29 5.73 -0.53 2.50
C ARG A 29 4.97 -1.48 1.59
N VAL A 30 3.70 -1.19 1.28
CA VAL A 30 2.82 -2.09 0.50
C VAL A 30 2.13 -1.41 -0.69
N TYR A 31 1.94 -0.09 -0.63
CA TYR A 31 1.19 0.65 -1.64
C TYR A 31 1.88 0.55 -3.01
N LYS A 32 1.13 0.14 -4.05
CA LYS A 32 1.63 -0.08 -5.42
C LYS A 32 2.83 -1.05 -5.51
N ARG A 33 2.95 -1.99 -4.56
CA ARG A 33 4.02 -3.00 -4.53
C ARG A 33 3.53 -4.42 -4.79
N THR A 34 2.40 -4.60 -5.49
CA THR A 34 1.86 -5.92 -5.84
C THR A 34 2.93 -6.81 -6.48
N GLY A 35 3.09 -8.03 -5.97
CA GLY A 35 4.11 -9.00 -6.41
C GLY A 35 5.50 -8.83 -5.78
N GLN A 36 5.82 -7.67 -5.21
CA GLN A 36 7.10 -7.44 -4.53
C GLN A 36 7.17 -8.15 -3.16
N PRO A 37 8.38 -8.43 -2.65
CA PRO A 37 8.56 -9.03 -1.33
C PRO A 37 8.12 -8.06 -0.22
N CYS A 38 7.40 -8.60 0.76
CA CYS A 38 7.01 -7.89 1.96
C CYS A 38 8.25 -7.58 2.81
N PRO A 39 8.44 -6.32 3.26
CA PRO A 39 9.61 -5.94 4.06
C PRO A 39 9.61 -6.49 5.49
N VAL A 40 8.62 -7.30 5.87
CA VAL A 40 8.54 -7.97 7.18
C VAL A 40 8.85 -9.46 7.04
N CYS A 41 8.17 -10.16 6.15
CA CYS A 41 8.23 -11.63 6.06
C CYS A 41 8.75 -12.18 4.73
N GLY A 42 9.11 -11.31 3.77
CA GLY A 42 9.55 -11.72 2.43
C GLY A 42 8.44 -12.24 1.49
N GLY A 43 7.27 -12.60 2.01
CA GLY A 43 6.13 -13.05 1.21
C GLY A 43 5.63 -12.02 0.20
N ARG A 44 5.00 -12.45 -0.90
CA ARG A 44 4.54 -11.54 -1.96
C ARG A 44 3.39 -10.65 -1.49
N ILE A 45 3.47 -9.36 -1.79
CA ILE A 45 2.39 -8.40 -1.58
C ILE A 45 1.26 -8.67 -2.58
N ALA A 46 0.02 -8.68 -2.10
CA ALA A 46 -1.18 -8.88 -2.87
C ALA A 46 -1.99 -7.58 -3.02
N GLU A 47 -2.88 -7.57 -3.99
CA GLU A 47 -3.81 -6.47 -4.26
C GLU A 47 -5.22 -7.00 -4.45
N ILE A 48 -6.20 -6.29 -3.89
CA ILE A 48 -7.62 -6.46 -4.20
C ILE A 48 -8.22 -5.14 -4.64
N ARG A 49 -9.37 -5.19 -5.32
CA ARG A 49 -10.30 -4.05 -5.32
C ARG A 49 -11.48 -4.30 -4.42
N TYR A 50 -11.75 -3.31 -3.59
CA TYR A 50 -12.93 -3.21 -2.75
C TYR A 50 -13.56 -1.85 -2.98
N ALA A 51 -14.84 -1.84 -3.37
CA ALA A 51 -15.45 -0.66 -3.98
C ALA A 51 -14.50 -0.04 -5.05
N GLN A 52 -14.48 1.28 -5.16
CA GLN A 52 -13.65 2.00 -6.11
C GLN A 52 -12.17 2.12 -5.68
N LYS A 53 -11.71 1.34 -4.68
CA LYS A 53 -10.37 1.47 -4.09
C LYS A 53 -9.52 0.22 -4.39
N ARG A 54 -8.26 0.46 -4.72
CA ARG A 54 -7.21 -0.56 -4.76
C ARG A 54 -6.60 -0.66 -3.36
N THR A 55 -6.58 -1.86 -2.79
CA THR A 55 -6.03 -2.13 -1.47
C THR A 55 -4.86 -3.08 -1.62
N TYR A 56 -3.71 -2.70 -1.08
CA TYR A 56 -2.48 -3.49 -1.11
C TYR A 56 -2.16 -3.99 0.29
N TYR A 57 -1.74 -5.25 0.41
CA TYR A 57 -1.48 -5.88 1.71
C TYR A 57 -0.56 -7.10 1.56
N CYS A 58 0.04 -7.54 2.65
CA CYS A 58 0.76 -8.82 2.70
C CYS A 58 -0.16 -9.92 3.25
N PRO A 59 -0.44 -11.00 2.50
CA PRO A 59 -1.30 -12.08 2.99
C PRO A 59 -0.76 -12.77 4.25
N ASN A 60 0.56 -12.96 4.32
CA ASN A 60 1.20 -13.60 5.47
C ASN A 60 1.05 -12.77 6.74
N CYS A 61 1.32 -11.45 6.66
CA CYS A 61 1.27 -10.57 7.82
C CYS A 61 -0.14 -10.12 8.21
N GLN A 62 -1.06 -9.96 7.26
CA GLN A 62 -2.33 -9.25 7.50
C GLN A 62 -3.57 -10.15 7.40
N SER A 63 -3.44 -11.39 6.92
CA SER A 63 -4.58 -12.29 6.74
C SER A 63 -4.22 -13.76 6.98
N LYS A 64 -3.27 -14.01 7.90
CA LYS A 64 -2.87 -15.37 8.34
C LYS A 64 -2.47 -16.27 7.17
N GLY A 65 -1.79 -15.71 6.17
CA GLY A 65 -1.35 -16.42 4.96
C GLY A 65 -2.42 -16.62 3.89
N ARG A 66 -3.66 -16.16 4.09
CA ARG A 66 -4.76 -16.36 3.14
C ARG A 66 -4.99 -15.11 2.29
N ALA A 67 -5.03 -15.25 0.97
CA ALA A 67 -5.41 -14.12 0.11
C ALA A 67 -6.89 -13.76 0.33
N ILE A 68 -7.16 -12.48 0.58
CA ILE A 68 -8.51 -11.89 0.60
C ILE A 68 -9.06 -11.95 -0.83
N PRO A 69 -10.30 -12.46 -1.05
CA PRO A 69 -10.92 -12.49 -2.36
C PRO A 69 -11.11 -11.08 -2.94
N ASP A 70 -10.78 -10.92 -4.22
CA ASP A 70 -11.07 -9.70 -4.96
C ASP A 70 -12.59 -9.60 -5.22
N ARG A 71 -13.19 -8.42 -4.96
CA ARG A 71 -14.64 -8.20 -5.10
C ARG A 71 -14.98 -7.23 -6.23
N ARG A 72 -14.17 -7.16 -7.29
CA ARG A 72 -14.43 -6.34 -8.50
C ARG A 72 -15.80 -6.60 -9.12
N SER A 73 -16.22 -7.86 -9.15
CA SER A 73 -17.47 -8.26 -9.81
C SER A 73 -18.73 -7.84 -9.06
N TRP A 74 -18.62 -7.51 -7.77
CA TRP A 74 -19.78 -7.16 -6.93
C TRP A 74 -20.24 -5.71 -7.11
N MET A 75 -19.42 -4.87 -7.76
CA MET A 75 -19.76 -3.47 -8.09
C MET A 75 -20.57 -3.29 -9.37
N LYS A 76 -20.77 -4.35 -10.14
CA LYS A 76 -21.58 -4.32 -11.38
C LYS A 76 -23.04 -4.72 -11.14
N ARG A 77 -23.46 -4.84 -9.88
CA ARG A 77 -24.85 -5.13 -9.48
C ARG A 77 -25.44 -3.91 -8.81
#